data_AF-A0A2H6ERF1-F1
#
_entry.id   AF-A0A2H6ERF1-F1
#
_cell.length_a   1.000
_cell.length_b   1.000
_cell.length_c   1.000
_cell.angle_alpha   90.00
_cell.angle_beta   90.00
_cell.angle_gamma   90.00
#
_symmetry.space_group_name_H-M   'P 1'
#
loop_
_entity.id
_entity.type
_entity.pdbx_description
1 polymer ?
#
loop_
_entity_poly.entity_id
_entity_poly.type
_entity_poly.pdbx_seq_one_letter_code
_entity_poly.pdbx_strand_id
1 'polypeptide(L)'
;MKFIFKRSNNISKEEILNVIKQDQFFLDGKIKFINYNAKQLAKPDWDLVGVDENKHSVFILIKTRYYDQLLFEIFNLFEWTINNLKIIEQLFPQNKIDPGLQSRIIIVAPLYSAAFKNIISHCTKLNVELFSYTGLENEEGKGILIEKEKNDRNGNKPDINKNLVYHSKSLEQLTDDEINEFYK
;
A
#
# COMPACT_ATOMS: atom_id res chain seq x y z
N MET A 1 -22.90 -4.57 21.06
CA MET A 1 -21.80 -5.38 21.64
C MET A 1 -20.53 -4.63 21.31
N LYS A 2 -19.70 -4.26 22.29
CA LYS A 2 -18.51 -3.42 22.04
C LYS A 2 -17.36 -4.36 21.67
N PHE A 3 -16.88 -4.32 20.44
CA PHE A 3 -15.76 -5.17 20.05
C PHE A 3 -14.47 -4.57 20.59
N ILE A 4 -13.83 -5.26 21.54
CA ILE A 4 -12.53 -4.84 22.08
C ILE A 4 -11.44 -5.46 21.20
N PHE A 5 -10.90 -4.67 20.27
CA PHE A 5 -9.71 -5.08 19.52
C PHE A 5 -8.44 -4.70 20.27
N LYS A 6 -7.43 -5.55 20.17
CA LYS A 6 -6.05 -5.30 20.60
C LYS A 6 -5.16 -5.19 19.38
N ARG A 7 -4.06 -4.44 19.53
CA ARG A 7 -3.06 -4.34 18.46
C ARG A 7 -2.34 -5.67 18.29
N SER A 8 -2.34 -6.21 17.07
CA SER A 8 -1.58 -7.39 16.71
C SER A 8 -0.25 -6.98 16.08
N ASN A 9 0.85 -7.43 16.67
CA ASN A 9 2.20 -7.18 16.13
C ASN A 9 2.63 -8.26 15.13
N ASN A 10 1.82 -9.31 14.96
CA ASN A 10 2.11 -10.47 14.13
C ASN A 10 1.23 -10.45 12.87
N ILE A 11 1.46 -9.43 12.04
CA ILE A 11 0.89 -9.32 10.69
C ILE A 11 1.97 -9.68 9.68
N SER A 12 1.71 -10.71 8.89
CA SER A 12 2.56 -11.17 7.81
C SER A 12 2.35 -10.33 6.55
N LYS A 13 3.35 -10.34 5.67
CA LYS A 13 3.26 -9.72 4.35
C LYS A 13 2.14 -10.34 3.52
N GLU A 14 1.92 -11.64 3.64
CA GLU A 14 0.86 -12.36 2.92
C GLU A 14 -0.55 -11.94 3.36
N GLU A 15 -0.76 -11.71 4.66
CA GLU A 15 -2.04 -11.18 5.15
C GLU A 15 -2.30 -9.79 4.56
N ILE A 16 -1.31 -8.90 4.53
CA ILE A 16 -1.43 -7.57 3.89
C ILE A 16 -1.73 -7.73 2.39
N LEU A 17 -1.01 -8.59 1.68
CA LEU A 17 -1.23 -8.84 0.25
C LEU A 17 -2.67 -9.29 -0.04
N ASN A 18 -3.23 -10.15 0.80
CA ASN A 18 -4.60 -10.65 0.63
C ASN A 18 -5.62 -9.53 0.79
N VAL A 19 -5.45 -8.68 1.82
CA VAL A 19 -6.28 -7.48 2.02
C VAL A 19 -6.25 -6.60 0.77
N ILE A 20 -5.05 -6.27 0.28
CA ILE A 20 -4.86 -5.38 -0.88
C ILE A 20 -5.51 -5.96 -2.15
N LYS A 21 -5.46 -7.28 -2.33
CA LYS A 21 -6.07 -7.94 -3.49
C LYS A 21 -7.59 -8.00 -3.41
N GLN A 22 -8.13 -8.18 -2.21
CA GLN A 22 -9.57 -8.35 -1.96
C GLN A 22 -10.31 -7.01 -1.98
N ASP A 23 -9.72 -5.96 -1.46
CA ASP A 23 -10.31 -4.63 -1.40
C ASP A 23 -9.40 -3.62 -2.09
N GLN A 24 -9.71 -3.27 -3.34
CA GLN A 24 -8.93 -2.31 -4.11
C GLN A 24 -9.39 -0.86 -3.90
N PHE A 25 -10.44 -0.64 -3.09
CA PHE A 25 -11.12 0.64 -3.00
C PHE A 25 -10.23 1.73 -2.38
N PHE A 26 -9.29 1.36 -1.51
CA PHE A 26 -8.37 2.29 -0.86
C PHE A 26 -7.26 2.83 -1.79
N LEU A 27 -7.12 2.31 -3.01
CA LEU A 27 -6.10 2.71 -3.97
C LEU A 27 -6.60 3.75 -4.99
N ASP A 28 -7.66 4.49 -4.64
CA ASP A 28 -8.28 5.53 -5.47
C ASP A 28 -8.64 5.04 -6.90
N GLY A 29 -9.04 3.77 -7.04
CA GLY A 29 -9.41 3.16 -8.31
C GLY A 29 -9.27 1.64 -8.33
N LYS A 30 -9.83 0.99 -9.35
CA LYS A 30 -9.67 -0.47 -9.53
C LYS A 30 -8.30 -0.77 -10.13
N ILE A 31 -7.51 -1.61 -9.46
CA ILE A 31 -6.20 -2.06 -9.95
C ILE A 31 -6.28 -3.49 -10.44
N LYS A 32 -6.04 -3.69 -11.73
CA LYS A 32 -5.89 -5.02 -12.30
C LYS A 32 -4.48 -5.53 -12.02
N PHE A 33 -4.34 -6.34 -10.97
CA PHE A 33 -3.06 -6.99 -10.66
C PHE A 33 -2.61 -7.92 -11.78
N ILE A 34 -1.33 -7.84 -12.09
CA ILE A 34 -0.65 -8.68 -13.06
C ILE A 34 -0.12 -9.90 -12.32
N ASN A 35 -0.50 -11.09 -12.76
CA ASN A 35 0.12 -12.31 -12.27
C ASN A 35 1.51 -12.44 -12.91
N TYR A 36 2.53 -11.88 -12.25
CA TYR A 36 3.91 -11.93 -12.72
C TYR A 36 4.71 -12.97 -11.95
N ASN A 37 5.60 -13.69 -12.64
CA ASN A 37 6.61 -14.51 -12.00
C ASN A 37 7.93 -13.71 -11.94
N ALA A 38 8.53 -13.59 -10.76
CA ALA A 38 9.79 -12.86 -10.55
C ALA A 38 10.93 -13.33 -11.48
N LYS A 39 10.92 -14.61 -11.90
CA LYS A 39 11.90 -15.17 -12.84
C LYS A 39 11.83 -14.58 -14.25
N GLN A 40 10.69 -14.01 -14.66
CA GLN A 40 10.49 -13.50 -16.02
C GLN A 40 11.13 -12.13 -16.27
N LEU A 41 11.46 -11.38 -15.21
CA LEU A 41 11.84 -9.96 -15.31
C LEU A 41 13.23 -9.64 -14.75
N ALA A 42 14.02 -10.64 -14.31
CA ALA A 42 15.28 -10.42 -13.57
C ALA A 42 15.13 -9.30 -12.52
N LYS A 43 13.99 -9.36 -11.81
CA LYS A 43 13.32 -8.23 -11.18
C LYS A 43 13.96 -7.89 -9.83
N PRO A 44 13.86 -6.63 -9.38
CA PRO A 44 13.89 -6.30 -7.97
C PRO A 44 12.52 -6.55 -7.31
N ASP A 45 12.54 -6.61 -5.98
CA ASP A 45 11.49 -7.18 -5.11
C ASP A 45 10.26 -6.29 -4.90
N TRP A 46 9.57 -5.89 -5.99
CA TRP A 46 8.18 -5.43 -5.87
C TRP A 46 7.30 -6.57 -5.35
N ASP A 47 6.31 -6.26 -4.51
CA ASP A 47 5.40 -7.25 -3.93
C ASP A 47 4.14 -7.46 -4.78
N LEU A 48 3.62 -6.38 -5.37
CA LEU A 48 2.56 -6.44 -6.37
C LEU A 48 2.87 -5.50 -7.53
N VAL A 49 2.42 -5.91 -8.71
CA VAL A 49 2.37 -5.04 -9.88
C VAL A 49 0.98 -5.14 -10.49
N GLY A 50 0.45 -4.02 -10.91
CA GLY A 50 -0.87 -3.93 -11.53
C GLY A 50 -0.96 -2.77 -12.49
N VAL A 51 -2.18 -2.55 -12.97
CA VAL A 51 -2.53 -1.43 -13.84
C VAL A 51 -3.81 -0.80 -13.31
N ASP A 52 -3.83 0.52 -13.18
CA ASP A 52 -5.06 1.22 -12.82
C ASP A 52 -5.98 1.42 -14.04
N GLU A 53 -7.18 1.91 -13.79
CA GLU A 53 -8.18 2.19 -14.84
C GLU A 53 -7.72 3.21 -15.89
N ASN A 54 -6.77 4.06 -15.53
CA ASN A 54 -6.17 5.07 -16.40
C ASN A 54 -4.93 4.56 -17.14
N LYS A 55 -4.64 3.26 -17.05
CA LYS A 55 -3.50 2.57 -17.69
C LYS A 55 -2.12 2.92 -17.09
N HIS A 56 -2.07 3.58 -15.94
CA HIS A 56 -0.81 3.74 -15.22
C HIS A 56 -0.37 2.37 -14.71
N SER A 57 0.92 2.08 -14.85
CA SER A 57 1.51 0.96 -14.13
C SER A 57 1.55 1.28 -12.63
N VAL A 58 1.13 0.32 -11.82
CA VAL A 58 1.09 0.44 -10.36
C VAL A 58 2.05 -0.58 -9.76
N PHE A 59 2.95 -0.12 -8.90
CA PHE A 59 3.92 -0.94 -8.21
C PHE A 59 3.74 -0.79 -6.70
N ILE A 60 3.59 -1.91 -5.99
CA ILE A 60 3.34 -1.91 -4.55
C ILE A 60 4.49 -2.59 -3.82
N LEU A 61 5.02 -1.91 -2.81
CA LEU A 61 6.01 -2.41 -1.87
C LEU A 61 5.39 -2.49 -0.47
N ILE A 62 5.53 -3.65 0.17
CA ILE A 62 5.01 -3.94 1.51
C ILE A 62 6.19 -4.19 2.45
N LYS A 63 6.17 -3.51 3.60
CA LYS A 63 7.14 -3.69 4.68
C LYS A 63 6.41 -4.11 5.93
N THR A 64 6.83 -5.21 6.55
CA THR A 64 6.21 -5.72 7.79
C THR A 64 6.80 -5.09 9.06
N ARG A 65 7.88 -4.31 8.91
CA ARG A 65 8.62 -3.67 9.99
C ARG A 65 9.05 -2.29 9.54
N TYR A 66 9.33 -1.44 10.52
CA TYR A 66 10.02 -0.19 10.29
C TYR A 66 11.39 -0.45 9.61
N TYR A 67 11.71 0.35 8.59
CA TYR A 67 12.91 0.17 7.79
C TYR A 67 13.54 1.51 7.42
N ASP A 68 14.70 1.82 7.98
CA ASP A 68 15.40 3.11 7.81
C ASP A 68 15.93 3.34 6.38
N GLN A 69 16.20 2.26 5.64
CA GLN A 69 16.78 2.32 4.30
C GLN A 69 15.73 2.33 3.18
N LEU A 70 14.44 2.49 3.54
CA LEU A 70 13.31 2.45 2.61
C LEU A 70 13.47 3.43 1.45
N LEU A 71 14.06 4.61 1.69
CA LEU A 71 14.29 5.61 0.65
C LEU A 71 15.21 5.08 -0.46
N PHE A 72 16.32 4.45 -0.10
CA PHE A 72 17.28 3.90 -1.07
C PHE A 72 16.66 2.75 -1.86
N GLU A 73 15.89 1.89 -1.18
CA GLU A 73 15.17 0.82 -1.83
C GLU A 73 14.17 1.34 -2.87
N ILE A 74 13.37 2.36 -2.54
CA ILE A 74 12.42 2.96 -3.49
C ILE A 74 13.13 3.51 -4.72
N PHE A 75 14.27 4.19 -4.55
CA PHE A 75 15.01 4.72 -5.68
C PHE A 75 15.50 3.62 -6.62
N ASN A 76 16.06 2.53 -6.08
CA ASN A 76 16.49 1.39 -6.88
C ASN A 76 15.32 0.73 -7.60
N LEU A 77 14.20 0.53 -6.90
CA LEU A 77 12.99 -0.04 -7.48
C LEU A 77 12.39 0.84 -8.57
N PHE A 78 12.41 2.17 -8.38
CA PHE A 78 11.94 3.15 -9.34
C PHE A 78 12.82 3.21 -10.59
N GLU A 79 14.13 3.26 -10.42
CA GLU A 79 15.08 3.23 -11.53
C GLU A 79 14.87 1.99 -12.40
N TRP A 80 14.78 0.81 -11.76
CA TRP A 80 14.47 -0.41 -12.47
C TRP A 80 13.12 -0.33 -13.20
N THR A 81 12.10 0.23 -12.55
CA THR A 81 10.75 0.35 -13.12
C THR A 81 10.76 1.16 -14.41
N ILE A 82 11.39 2.35 -14.41
CA ILE A 82 11.51 3.18 -15.62
C ILE A 82 12.21 2.42 -16.74
N ASN A 83 13.31 1.74 -16.43
CA ASN A 83 14.14 1.05 -17.42
C ASN A 83 13.45 -0.18 -18.01
N ASN A 84 12.46 -0.75 -17.32
CA ASN A 84 11.82 -2.01 -17.71
C ASN A 84 10.35 -1.85 -18.13
N LEU A 85 9.77 -0.65 -18.09
CA LEU A 85 8.33 -0.47 -18.30
C LEU A 85 7.85 -0.93 -19.69
N LYS A 86 8.66 -0.69 -20.74
CA LYS A 86 8.38 -1.21 -22.10
C LYS A 86 8.40 -2.73 -22.15
N ILE A 87 9.31 -3.38 -21.42
CA ILE A 87 9.38 -4.84 -21.36
C ILE A 87 8.16 -5.39 -20.63
N ILE A 88 7.73 -4.75 -19.54
CA ILE A 88 6.52 -5.14 -18.79
C ILE A 88 5.28 -5.05 -19.69
N GLU A 89 5.15 -3.97 -20.48
CA GLU A 89 4.06 -3.84 -21.45
C GLU A 89 4.05 -4.96 -22.50
N GLN A 90 5.21 -5.31 -23.06
CA GLN A 90 5.36 -6.40 -24.03
C GLN A 90 5.06 -7.78 -23.45
N LEU A 91 5.39 -8.03 -22.19
CA LEU A 91 5.13 -9.31 -21.52
C LEU A 91 3.67 -9.47 -21.09
N PHE A 92 2.97 -8.36 -20.86
CA PHE A 92 1.58 -8.34 -20.40
C PHE A 92 0.68 -7.47 -21.29
N PRO A 93 0.61 -7.74 -22.62
CA PRO A 93 -0.12 -6.89 -23.56
C PRO A 93 -1.62 -6.81 -23.25
N GLN A 94 -2.19 -7.86 -22.66
CA GLN A 94 -3.59 -7.92 -22.22
C GLN A 94 -3.94 -6.92 -21.10
N ASN A 95 -2.94 -6.34 -20.44
CA ASN A 95 -3.12 -5.38 -19.35
C ASN A 95 -3.10 -3.92 -19.84
N LYS A 96 -2.78 -3.65 -21.13
CA LYS A 96 -2.84 -2.32 -21.76
C LYS A 96 -2.11 -1.22 -20.97
N ILE A 97 -0.95 -1.56 -20.40
CA ILE A 97 -0.06 -0.58 -19.73
C ILE A 97 0.36 0.47 -20.75
N ASP A 98 0.35 1.73 -20.37
CA ASP A 98 0.96 2.79 -21.18
C ASP A 98 2.34 3.17 -20.61
N PRO A 99 3.46 2.82 -21.28
CA PRO A 99 4.80 3.16 -20.81
C PRO A 99 5.12 4.66 -20.85
N GLY A 100 4.30 5.47 -21.51
CA GLY A 100 4.43 6.94 -21.53
C GLY A 100 3.85 7.63 -20.30
N LEU A 101 3.03 6.92 -19.51
CA LEU A 101 2.46 7.44 -18.27
C LEU A 101 3.39 7.19 -17.08
N GLN A 102 3.39 8.13 -16.14
CA GLN A 102 4.18 8.02 -14.92
C GLN A 102 3.63 6.89 -14.03
N SER A 103 4.47 5.92 -13.66
CA SER A 103 4.07 4.85 -12.76
C SER A 103 3.64 5.37 -11.39
N ARG A 104 2.63 4.73 -10.80
CA ARG A 104 2.22 4.93 -9.41
C ARG A 104 3.01 3.99 -8.52
N ILE A 105 3.69 4.52 -7.52
CA ILE A 105 4.40 3.73 -6.51
C ILE A 105 3.60 3.79 -5.22
N ILE A 106 3.26 2.64 -4.67
CA ILE A 106 2.47 2.53 -3.46
C ILE A 106 3.30 1.79 -2.42
N ILE A 107 3.40 2.38 -1.24
CA ILE A 107 4.18 1.79 -0.15
C ILE A 107 3.25 1.55 1.01
N VAL A 108 3.28 0.33 1.53
CA VAL A 108 2.47 -0.09 2.68
C VAL A 108 3.43 -0.53 3.79
N ALA A 109 3.45 0.20 4.90
CA ALA A 109 4.36 -0.06 6.02
C ALA A 109 3.66 0.20 7.37
N PRO A 110 4.14 -0.32 8.51
CA PRO A 110 3.46 -0.08 9.79
C PRO A 110 3.61 1.37 10.26
N LEU A 111 4.72 2.03 9.90
CA LEU A 111 4.99 3.43 10.23
C LEU A 111 6.12 3.99 9.34
N TYR A 112 6.17 5.31 9.25
CA TYR A 112 7.19 6.06 8.52
C TYR A 112 7.84 7.11 9.42
N SER A 113 9.14 7.35 9.24
CA SER A 113 9.80 8.47 9.90
C SER A 113 9.34 9.80 9.29
N ALA A 114 9.31 10.86 10.10
CA ALA A 114 8.97 12.21 9.62
C ALA A 114 9.95 12.68 8.54
N ALA A 115 11.24 12.35 8.68
CA ALA A 115 12.26 12.65 7.68
C ALA A 115 11.97 11.98 6.33
N PHE A 116 11.60 10.70 6.34
CA PHE A 116 11.22 9.98 5.12
C PHE A 116 10.00 10.61 4.45
N LYS A 117 8.92 10.89 5.22
CA LYS A 117 7.71 11.54 4.69
C LYS A 117 8.01 12.89 4.06
N ASN A 118 8.84 13.70 4.73
CA ASN A 118 9.27 15.00 4.22
C ASN A 118 10.05 14.85 2.90
N ILE A 119 11.04 13.95 2.84
CA ILE A 119 11.83 13.75 1.62
C ILE A 119 10.94 13.30 0.45
N ILE A 120 10.10 12.28 0.66
CA ILE A 120 9.21 11.76 -0.38
C ILE A 120 8.22 12.83 -0.88
N SER A 121 7.71 13.69 0.02
CA SER A 121 6.83 14.79 -0.38
C SER A 121 7.49 15.78 -1.36
N HIS A 122 8.81 15.90 -1.33
CA HIS A 122 9.59 16.72 -2.25
C HIS A 122 9.97 15.98 -3.55
N CYS A 123 9.83 14.66 -3.60
CA CYS A 123 10.12 13.82 -4.76
C CYS A 123 8.91 13.69 -5.70
N THR A 124 8.38 14.81 -6.21
CA THR A 124 7.16 14.84 -7.05
C THR A 124 7.25 14.01 -8.34
N LYS A 125 8.47 13.75 -8.83
CA LYS A 125 8.71 12.89 -10.01
C LYS A 125 8.55 11.39 -9.75
N LEU A 126 8.39 10.94 -8.51
CA LEU A 126 8.25 9.52 -8.19
C LEU A 126 6.80 9.05 -8.12
N ASN A 127 5.81 9.97 -8.02
CA ASN A 127 4.40 9.65 -7.81
C ASN A 127 4.19 8.54 -6.74
N VAL A 128 4.70 8.81 -5.53
CA VAL A 128 4.70 7.87 -4.40
C VAL A 128 3.52 8.16 -3.47
N GLU A 129 2.73 7.15 -3.22
CA GLU A 129 1.65 7.12 -2.24
C GLU A 129 2.07 6.26 -1.04
N LEU A 130 1.86 6.79 0.16
CA LEU A 130 2.24 6.14 1.41
C LEU A 130 0.97 5.68 2.14
N PHE A 131 0.99 4.45 2.62
CA PHE A 131 -0.09 3.86 3.40
C PHE A 131 0.48 3.22 4.66
N SER A 132 -0.06 3.58 5.82
CA SER A 132 0.23 2.89 7.06
C SER A 132 -0.71 1.70 7.25
N TYR A 133 -0.28 0.68 7.99
CA TYR A 133 -1.19 -0.36 8.44
C TYR A 133 -1.04 -0.68 9.92
N THR A 134 -2.15 -1.09 10.53
CA THR A 134 -2.23 -1.56 11.91
C THR A 134 -2.90 -2.92 11.97
N GLY A 135 -2.21 -3.90 12.57
CA GLY A 135 -2.79 -5.20 12.88
C GLY A 135 -3.78 -5.11 14.04
N LEU A 136 -4.94 -5.73 13.87
CA LEU A 136 -6.02 -5.79 14.85
C LEU A 136 -6.30 -7.25 15.19
N GLU A 137 -6.65 -7.53 16.44
CA GLU A 137 -7.00 -8.88 16.89
C GLU A 137 -8.07 -8.80 18.00
N ASN A 138 -9.11 -9.62 17.86
CA ASN A 138 -10.16 -9.81 18.87
C ASN A 138 -10.45 -11.30 19.04
N GLU A 139 -11.48 -11.65 19.81
CA GLU A 139 -11.88 -13.06 20.04
C GLU A 139 -12.33 -13.78 18.76
N GLU A 140 -12.72 -13.06 17.70
CA GLU A 140 -13.21 -13.60 16.44
C GLU A 140 -12.11 -13.75 15.37
N GLY A 141 -10.97 -13.08 15.54
CA GLY A 141 -9.81 -13.25 14.66
C GLY A 141 -8.95 -12.00 14.51
N LYS A 142 -8.22 -11.95 13.38
CA LYS A 142 -7.32 -10.85 13.02
C LYS A 142 -7.85 -10.00 11.87
N GLY A 143 -7.53 -8.70 11.94
CA GLY A 143 -7.73 -7.72 10.88
C GLY A 143 -6.52 -6.85 10.65
N ILE A 144 -6.57 -6.06 9.58
CA ILE A 144 -5.59 -5.07 9.18
C ILE A 144 -6.34 -3.80 8.80
N LEU A 145 -6.09 -2.72 9.53
CA LEU A 145 -6.47 -1.38 9.13
C LEU A 145 -5.38 -0.82 8.21
N ILE A 146 -5.73 -0.33 7.02
CA ILE A 146 -4.82 0.33 6.09
C ILE A 146 -5.29 1.76 5.86
N GLU A 147 -4.38 2.73 5.99
CA GLU A 147 -4.71 4.15 5.99
C GLU A 147 -3.77 4.92 5.07
N LYS A 148 -4.31 5.86 4.30
CA LYS A 148 -3.46 6.74 3.48
C LYS A 148 -2.76 7.75 4.37
N GLU A 149 -1.43 7.79 4.31
CA GLU A 149 -0.66 8.79 5.02
C GLU A 149 -0.85 10.16 4.35
N LYS A 150 -1.26 11.16 5.14
CA LYS A 150 -1.26 12.55 4.67
C LYS A 150 0.18 13.03 4.49
N ASN A 151 0.48 13.62 3.33
CA ASN A 151 1.76 14.29 3.07
C ASN A 151 1.86 15.69 3.71
N ASP A 152 0.96 16.04 4.65
CA ASP A 152 0.82 17.41 5.14
C ASP A 152 1.70 17.75 6.35
N ARG A 153 2.33 18.94 6.27
CA ARG A 153 3.17 19.59 7.31
C ARG A 153 2.39 20.02 8.55
N ASN A 154 1.07 20.05 8.51
CA ASN A 154 0.24 20.49 9.62
C ASN A 154 -0.36 19.26 10.27
N GLY A 155 -0.05 19.03 11.54
CA GLY A 155 -0.47 17.89 12.38
C GLY A 155 -1.98 17.78 12.61
N ASN A 156 -2.78 17.94 11.57
CA ASN A 156 -4.19 17.61 11.56
C ASN A 156 -4.31 16.09 11.68
N LYS A 157 -5.14 15.68 12.65
CA LYS A 157 -5.45 14.28 12.91
C LYS A 157 -5.83 13.55 11.62
N PRO A 158 -5.55 12.22 11.54
CA PRO A 158 -6.03 11.39 10.44
C PRO A 158 -7.53 11.64 10.23
N ASP A 159 -7.93 11.75 8.96
CA ASP A 159 -9.36 11.87 8.62
C ASP A 159 -9.91 10.46 8.59
N ILE A 160 -10.42 10.04 9.74
CA ILE A 160 -10.79 8.67 10.09
C ILE A 160 -11.86 8.13 9.13
N ASN A 161 -12.66 9.04 8.56
CA ASN A 161 -13.76 8.73 7.64
C ASN A 161 -13.30 8.30 6.23
N LYS A 162 -11.98 8.27 5.96
CA LYS A 162 -11.39 7.76 4.70
C LYS A 162 -10.46 6.55 4.90
N ASN A 163 -10.37 6.04 6.13
CA ASN A 163 -9.42 5.01 6.53
C ASN A 163 -10.16 3.68 6.70
N LEU A 164 -9.81 2.68 5.88
CA LEU A 164 -10.59 1.44 5.75
C LEU A 164 -9.94 0.28 6.50
N VAL A 165 -10.77 -0.35 7.34
CA VAL A 165 -10.44 -1.53 8.15
C VAL A 165 -10.80 -2.79 7.36
N TYR A 166 -9.82 -3.64 7.06
CA TYR A 166 -10.10 -4.96 6.47
C TYR A 166 -9.92 -6.07 7.51
N HIS A 167 -10.93 -6.93 7.66
CA HIS A 167 -10.85 -8.11 8.52
C HIS A 167 -10.79 -9.37 7.68
N SER A 168 -10.01 -10.36 8.11
CA SER A 168 -9.90 -11.66 7.45
C SER A 168 -11.23 -12.41 7.37
N LYS A 169 -12.24 -12.03 8.17
CA LYS A 169 -13.65 -12.38 8.05
C LYS A 169 -14.50 -11.23 8.61
N SER A 170 -15.28 -10.57 7.75
CA SER A 170 -16.38 -9.62 8.06
C SER A 170 -16.09 -8.46 9.02
N LEU A 171 -15.87 -7.25 8.48
CA LEU A 171 -16.05 -5.99 9.21
C LEU A 171 -16.79 -4.95 8.35
N GLU A 172 -18.00 -5.28 7.93
CA GLU A 172 -18.95 -4.28 7.42
C GLU A 172 -19.53 -3.40 8.56
N GLN A 173 -18.94 -3.37 9.76
CA GLN A 173 -19.63 -2.88 10.98
C GLN A 173 -18.74 -2.19 12.05
N LEU A 174 -17.54 -1.68 11.73
CA LEU A 174 -16.86 -0.81 12.71
C LEU A 174 -17.36 0.63 12.60
N THR A 175 -17.73 1.17 13.75
CA THR A 175 -18.16 2.57 13.89
C THR A 175 -16.96 3.50 14.06
N ASP A 176 -17.11 4.76 13.67
CA ASP A 176 -16.07 5.79 13.85
C ASP A 176 -15.60 5.92 15.31
N ASP A 177 -16.50 5.63 16.27
CA ASP A 177 -16.21 5.63 17.70
C ASP A 177 -15.25 4.50 18.11
N GLU A 178 -15.43 3.31 17.53
CA GLU A 178 -14.52 2.17 17.74
C GLU A 178 -13.15 2.48 17.13
N ILE A 179 -13.11 3.13 15.97
CA ILE A 179 -11.86 3.55 15.35
C ILE A 179 -11.14 4.61 16.21
N ASN A 180 -11.89 5.58 16.74
CA ASN A 180 -11.35 6.67 17.59
C ASN A 180 -10.79 6.20 18.93
N GLU A 181 -11.31 5.10 19.49
CA GLU A 181 -10.79 4.52 20.73
C GLU A 181 -9.36 3.96 20.56
N PHE A 182 -8.94 3.62 19.33
CA PHE A 182 -7.58 3.14 19.04
C PHE A 182 -6.50 4.22 19.01
N TYR A 183 -6.86 5.48 18.73
CA TYR A 183 -5.90 6.60 18.68
C TYR A 183 -5.70 7.30 20.03
N LYS A 184 -6.38 6.85 21.09
CA LYS A 184 -6.20 7.33 22.46
C LYS A 184 -5.15 6.52 23.21
#